data_AF-A0A6V7TN36-F1
#
_entry.id   AF-A0A6V7TN36-F1
#
_cell.length_a   1.000
_cell.length_b   1.000
_cell.length_c   1.000
_cell.angle_alpha   90.00
_cell.angle_beta   90.00
_cell.angle_gamma   90.00
#
_symmetry.space_group_name_H-M   'P 1'
#
loop_
_entity.id
_entity.type
_entity.pdbx_description
1 polymer ?
#
loop_
_entity_poly.entity_id
_entity_poly.type
_entity_poly.pdbx_seq_one_letter_code
_entity_poly.pdbx_strand_id
1 'polypeptide(L)'
;MSESNLQFHDIYWDKNEQGEVMLRKRHVCVNKLIISPSVRLQEEADKSSLTSTFKASFSLFDRRPFAKRQIVSNIFSVQIPVQESGIVAKVFQKSQINSSTILIRSNYRQKEVALQIILEKYSLTSNNVILIGNVELELLGEKGQDLLGNRSFSHLFENGVRLEFKTGNVPTGEVLKTDSLPDVLICDERWIGMLAIYRQLLCESLAKYGNVFADRPSILVDPIIANFTLILDKDQPFAELILKLLQKYGALNKEITPQESVRRFRHVCNQFMLPSLALINSEGWKEKIKKYLNGEIKEEPNPINLLSTEPCKMTKISDFQILLCGIHSLD
;
A
#
# COMPACT_ATOMS: atom_id res chain seq x y z
N MET A 1 -8.16 2.18 -9.68
CA MET A 1 -6.71 2.38 -9.93
C MET A 1 -6.56 2.55 -11.43
N SER A 2 -5.82 3.55 -11.93
CA SER A 2 -5.35 3.40 -13.31
C SER A 2 -4.51 2.11 -13.31
N GLU A 3 -4.80 1.20 -14.22
CA GLU A 3 -4.12 -0.11 -14.34
C GLU A 3 -2.59 0.05 -14.49
N SER A 4 -2.10 1.28 -14.70
CA SER A 4 -0.71 1.66 -14.88
C SER A 4 0.17 1.62 -13.63
N ASN A 5 -0.31 1.83 -12.40
CA ASN A 5 0.63 2.11 -11.28
C ASN A 5 1.17 0.87 -10.55
N LEU A 6 0.58 -0.30 -10.80
CA LEU A 6 1.14 -1.58 -10.35
C LEU A 6 1.91 -2.31 -11.45
N GLN A 7 1.71 -1.91 -12.71
CA GLN A 7 2.51 -2.34 -13.84
C GLN A 7 3.87 -1.62 -13.77
N PHE A 8 4.94 -2.38 -13.94
CA PHE A 8 6.35 -2.04 -13.70
C PHE A 8 6.93 -1.00 -14.67
N HIS A 9 6.22 0.09 -14.96
CA HIS A 9 6.67 1.15 -15.86
C HIS A 9 7.84 1.98 -15.28
N ASP A 10 8.18 1.75 -14.01
CA ASP A 10 9.32 2.34 -13.33
C ASP A 10 10.62 1.54 -13.46
N ILE A 11 10.53 0.28 -13.90
CA ILE A 11 11.66 -0.62 -14.13
C ILE A 11 11.86 -0.80 -15.63
N TYR A 12 13.09 -0.64 -16.10
CA TYR A 12 13.44 -0.73 -17.53
C TYR A 12 14.80 -1.40 -17.71
N TRP A 13 15.04 -1.95 -18.89
CA TRP A 13 16.34 -2.48 -19.27
C TRP A 13 17.22 -1.34 -19.79
N ASP A 14 18.46 -1.30 -19.34
CA ASP A 14 19.45 -0.33 -19.81
C ASP A 14 20.83 -1.00 -19.92
N LYS A 15 21.72 -0.43 -20.73
CA LYS A 15 23.10 -0.88 -20.81
C LYS A 15 23.97 -0.11 -19.82
N ASN A 16 24.87 -0.80 -19.13
CA ASN A 16 25.94 -0.12 -18.40
C ASN A 16 27.01 0.40 -19.37
N GLU A 17 28.01 1.11 -18.83
CA GLU A 17 29.12 1.67 -19.61
C GLU A 17 29.93 0.60 -20.37
N GLN A 18 29.88 -0.64 -19.89
CA GLN A 18 30.52 -1.83 -20.48
C GLN A 18 29.64 -2.52 -21.53
N GLY A 19 28.42 -2.02 -21.78
CA GLY A 19 27.48 -2.57 -22.75
C GLY A 19 26.65 -3.75 -22.25
N GLU A 20 26.76 -4.12 -20.98
CA GLU A 20 25.98 -5.19 -20.36
C GLU A 20 24.58 -4.71 -20.04
N VAL A 21 23.57 -5.53 -20.36
CA VAL A 21 22.18 -5.20 -20.10
C VAL A 21 21.83 -5.47 -18.64
N MET A 22 21.28 -4.46 -17.96
CA MET A 22 20.87 -4.51 -16.57
C MET A 22 19.47 -3.92 -16.36
N LEU A 23 18.78 -4.39 -15.32
CA LEU A 23 17.53 -3.77 -14.88
C LEU A 23 17.83 -2.50 -14.07
N ARG A 24 17.24 -1.39 -14.47
CA ARG A 24 17.30 -0.10 -13.76
C ARG A 24 15.93 0.32 -13.29
N LYS A 25 15.93 1.16 -12.25
CA LYS A 25 14.74 1.80 -11.70
C LYS A 25 14.84 3.31 -11.86
N ARG A 26 13.72 3.95 -12.20
CA ARG A 26 13.62 5.41 -12.25
C ARG A 26 13.79 6.03 -10.85
N HIS A 27 14.34 7.23 -10.84
CA HIS A 27 14.53 8.00 -9.60
C HIS A 27 13.20 8.58 -9.13
N VAL A 28 12.88 8.34 -7.85
CA VAL A 28 11.74 8.95 -7.15
C VAL A 28 12.10 10.34 -6.61
N CYS A 29 11.31 11.34 -6.96
CA CYS A 29 11.55 12.74 -6.58
C CYS A 29 11.06 13.06 -5.16
N VAL A 30 9.99 12.41 -4.71
CA VAL A 30 9.39 12.62 -3.39
C VAL A 30 9.24 11.28 -2.67
N ASN A 31 9.79 11.20 -1.47
CA ASN A 31 9.71 10.02 -0.61
C ASN A 31 9.51 10.46 0.84
N LYS A 32 8.25 10.53 1.29
CA LYS A 32 7.87 11.18 2.55
C LYS A 32 6.88 10.35 3.35
N LEU A 33 6.85 10.61 4.65
CA LEU A 33 5.88 10.06 5.58
C LEU A 33 4.92 11.15 6.03
N ILE A 34 3.62 10.88 6.01
CA ILE A 34 2.62 11.59 6.81
C ILE A 34 2.47 10.85 8.13
N ILE A 35 2.75 11.54 9.22
CA ILE A 35 2.85 10.98 10.56
C ILE A 35 1.69 11.50 11.41
N SER A 36 1.04 10.57 12.09
CA SER A 36 -0.03 10.74 13.07
C SER A 36 -1.14 11.69 12.60
N PRO A 37 -1.81 11.39 11.47
CA PRO A 37 -2.96 12.17 11.06
C PRO A 37 -4.08 12.03 12.10
N SER A 38 -4.70 13.14 12.48
CA SER A 38 -5.71 13.22 13.52
C SER A 38 -6.69 14.36 13.26
N VAL A 39 -7.89 14.26 13.81
CA VAL A 39 -8.90 15.31 13.74
C VAL A 39 -9.11 15.92 15.12
N ARG A 40 -9.24 17.24 15.19
CA ARG A 40 -9.77 17.96 16.36
C ARG A 40 -11.08 18.64 15.99
N LEU A 41 -12.02 18.64 16.92
CA LEU A 41 -13.28 19.37 16.79
C LEU A 41 -13.17 20.63 17.65
N GLN A 42 -13.52 21.81 17.11
CA GLN A 42 -13.71 22.98 17.96
C GLN A 42 -14.97 22.81 18.82
N GLU A 43 -14.90 23.28 20.06
CA GLU A 43 -15.92 23.06 21.12
C GLU A 43 -17.35 23.38 20.65
N GLU A 44 -18.30 22.58 21.16
CA GLU A 44 -19.77 22.65 20.99
C GLU A 44 -20.39 22.30 19.62
N ALA A 45 -19.62 21.79 18.65
CA ALA A 45 -20.22 21.13 17.49
C ALA A 45 -20.61 19.68 17.84
N ASP A 46 -21.78 19.57 18.49
CA ASP A 46 -22.63 18.39 18.53
C ASP A 46 -22.13 17.24 19.44
N LYS A 47 -22.82 17.01 20.57
CA LYS A 47 -22.65 15.78 21.41
C LYS A 47 -22.95 14.48 20.63
N SER A 48 -23.45 14.59 19.39
CA SER A 48 -23.57 13.49 18.41
C SER A 48 -22.21 13.00 17.88
N SER A 49 -21.14 13.79 18.04
CA SER A 49 -19.78 13.56 17.52
C SER A 49 -19.08 12.32 18.07
N LEU A 50 -19.46 11.84 19.27
CA LEU A 50 -18.96 10.58 19.85
C LEU A 50 -19.39 9.33 19.07
N THR A 51 -20.38 9.44 18.18
CA THR A 51 -20.84 8.35 17.31
C THR A 51 -20.40 8.53 15.85
N SER A 52 -19.44 9.41 15.61
CA SER A 52 -18.92 9.69 14.27
C SER A 52 -17.50 9.16 14.10
N THR A 53 -17.20 8.57 12.94
CA THR A 53 -15.83 8.18 12.57
C THR A 53 -15.35 9.05 11.41
N PHE A 54 -14.06 9.37 11.40
CA PHE A 54 -13.45 10.14 10.31
C PHE A 54 -12.58 9.24 9.47
N LYS A 55 -12.61 9.46 8.16
CA LYS A 55 -11.78 8.77 7.18
C LYS A 55 -11.07 9.80 6.32
N ALA A 56 -9.77 9.67 6.17
CA ALA A 56 -9.00 10.45 5.23
C ALA A 56 -8.55 9.58 4.06
N SER A 57 -8.78 10.06 2.84
CA SER A 57 -8.36 9.42 1.60
C SER A 57 -7.25 10.24 0.95
N PHE A 58 -6.10 9.61 0.76
CA PHE A 58 -4.87 10.19 0.22
C PHE A 58 -4.69 9.77 -1.23
N SER A 59 -4.37 10.73 -2.09
CA SER A 59 -4.08 10.48 -3.51
C SER A 59 -3.16 11.57 -4.08
N LEU A 60 -2.46 11.29 -5.17
CA LEU A 60 -1.78 12.30 -5.97
C LEU A 60 -2.74 12.78 -7.06
N PHE A 61 -2.85 14.09 -7.21
CA PHE A 61 -3.78 14.74 -8.12
C PHE A 61 -3.02 15.65 -9.08
N ASP A 62 -3.23 15.45 -10.38
CA ASP A 62 -2.65 16.28 -11.42
C ASP A 62 -3.56 17.48 -11.70
N ARG A 63 -3.10 18.69 -11.38
CA ARG A 63 -3.89 19.93 -11.51
C ARG A 63 -3.89 20.51 -12.93
N ARG A 64 -3.12 19.95 -13.87
CA ARG A 64 -2.97 20.53 -15.23
C ARG A 64 -4.33 20.64 -15.94
N PRO A 65 -4.72 21.82 -16.43
CA PRO A 65 -6.00 22.02 -17.13
C PRO A 65 -6.17 21.09 -18.33
N PHE A 66 -5.08 20.84 -19.07
CA PHE A 66 -5.09 19.99 -20.27
C PHE A 66 -5.06 18.48 -19.97
N ALA A 67 -4.71 18.08 -18.74
CA ALA A 67 -4.65 16.68 -18.30
C ALA A 67 -5.98 16.18 -17.71
N LYS A 68 -7.10 16.88 -17.97
CA LYS A 68 -8.45 16.59 -17.46
C LYS A 68 -8.61 16.60 -15.93
N ARG A 69 -7.61 17.06 -15.17
CA ARG A 69 -7.58 17.08 -13.70
C ARG A 69 -7.98 15.73 -13.08
N GLN A 70 -6.99 14.84 -12.91
CA GLN A 70 -7.25 13.45 -12.52
C GLN A 70 -6.34 12.96 -11.40
N ILE A 71 -6.80 11.93 -10.71
CA ILE A 71 -5.98 11.17 -9.75
C ILE A 71 -4.96 10.35 -10.54
N VAL A 72 -3.68 10.48 -10.17
CA VAL A 72 -2.55 9.82 -10.82
C VAL A 72 -1.82 8.82 -9.92
N SER A 73 -2.35 8.54 -8.72
CA SER A 73 -1.89 7.48 -7.82
C SER A 73 -2.99 6.46 -7.49
N ASN A 74 -2.65 5.46 -6.68
CA ASN A 74 -3.67 4.74 -5.92
C ASN A 74 -4.30 5.66 -4.86
N ILE A 75 -5.55 5.35 -4.46
CA ILE A 75 -6.22 6.03 -3.35
C ILE A 75 -6.00 5.17 -2.11
N PHE A 76 -5.37 5.73 -1.10
CA PHE A 76 -5.15 5.06 0.17
C PHE A 76 -5.98 5.73 1.26
N SER A 77 -6.86 4.97 1.92
CA SER A 77 -7.76 5.50 2.94
C SER A 77 -7.44 4.94 4.32
N VAL A 78 -7.48 5.81 5.33
CA VAL A 78 -7.26 5.45 6.73
C VAL A 78 -8.35 6.05 7.62
N GLN A 79 -8.66 5.36 8.71
CA GLN A 79 -9.46 5.96 9.77
C GLN A 79 -8.59 6.93 10.57
N ILE A 80 -9.15 8.11 10.83
CA ILE A 80 -8.45 9.18 11.51
C ILE A 80 -8.99 9.31 12.94
N PRO A 81 -8.14 9.18 13.97
CA PRO A 81 -8.57 9.33 15.35
C PRO A 81 -8.97 10.78 15.64
N VAL A 82 -9.98 10.94 16.49
CA VAL A 82 -10.40 12.24 17.04
C VAL A 82 -9.62 12.50 18.33
N GLN A 83 -8.93 13.64 18.41
CA GLN A 83 -8.30 14.13 19.64
C GLN A 83 -9.27 15.06 20.37
N GLU A 84 -9.75 14.66 21.54
CA GLU A 84 -10.41 15.55 22.48
C GLU A 84 -9.36 16.15 23.44
N SER A 85 -9.63 17.34 23.95
CA SER A 85 -8.81 18.00 24.98
C SER A 85 -8.69 17.10 26.22
N GLY A 86 -7.59 16.35 26.31
CA GLY A 86 -7.19 15.58 27.49
C GLY A 86 -7.32 14.06 27.39
N ILE A 87 -8.10 13.51 26.46
CA ILE A 87 -8.27 12.05 26.30
C ILE A 87 -8.34 11.72 24.80
N VAL A 88 -7.42 10.88 24.32
CA VAL A 88 -7.57 10.25 22.99
C VAL A 88 -8.74 9.27 23.11
N ALA A 89 -9.92 9.67 22.66
CA ALA A 89 -11.06 8.77 22.54
C ALA A 89 -10.69 7.69 21.50
N LYS A 90 -10.11 6.58 21.96
CA LYS A 90 -9.93 5.38 21.15
C LYS A 90 -11.32 4.79 20.94
N VAL A 91 -12.03 5.25 19.91
CA VAL A 91 -13.21 4.55 19.40
C VAL A 91 -12.69 3.24 18.81
N PHE A 92 -12.69 2.19 19.62
CA PHE A 92 -12.34 0.84 19.18
C PHE A 92 -13.44 0.33 18.25
N GLN A 93 -13.16 0.30 16.94
CA GLN A 93 -13.92 -0.50 16.00
C GLN A 93 -13.00 -1.36 15.15
N LYS A 94 -13.50 -2.56 14.82
CA LYS A 94 -12.86 -3.55 13.96
C LYS A 94 -12.80 -3.01 12.53
N SER A 95 -11.60 -3.04 11.98
CA SER A 95 -11.22 -2.90 10.56
C SER A 95 -11.62 -1.58 9.86
N GLN A 96 -10.73 -0.61 9.96
CA GLN A 96 -10.01 0.00 8.84
C GLN A 96 -8.64 0.40 9.41
N ILE A 97 -7.61 0.45 8.57
CA ILE A 97 -6.23 0.63 9.01
C ILE A 97 -6.11 1.88 9.90
N ASN A 98 -5.82 1.69 11.19
CA ASN A 98 -5.36 2.75 12.08
C ASN A 98 -3.89 3.04 11.75
N SER A 99 -3.64 3.55 10.55
CA SER A 99 -2.28 3.89 10.15
C SER A 99 -1.84 5.12 10.91
N SER A 100 -0.87 4.96 11.80
CA SER A 100 -0.21 6.12 12.39
C SER A 100 0.72 6.80 11.41
N THR A 101 1.10 6.14 10.30
CA THR A 101 2.07 6.69 9.35
C THR A 101 1.83 6.20 7.93
N ILE A 102 1.77 7.13 6.98
CA ILE A 102 1.47 6.89 5.58
C ILE A 102 2.68 7.29 4.72
N LEU A 103 3.16 6.38 3.89
CA LEU A 103 4.18 6.65 2.89
C LEU A 103 3.57 7.34 1.66
N ILE A 104 4.25 8.36 1.16
CA ILE A 104 3.96 9.03 -0.11
C ILE A 104 5.20 8.96 -0.99
N ARG A 105 5.03 8.39 -2.18
CA ARG A 105 6.04 8.34 -3.24
C ARG A 105 5.52 8.96 -4.53
N SER A 106 6.38 9.77 -5.16
CA SER A 106 6.11 10.36 -6.46
C SER A 106 7.41 10.53 -7.26
N ASN A 107 7.40 10.13 -8.53
CA ASN A 107 8.45 10.46 -9.50
C ASN A 107 8.08 11.67 -10.39
N TYR A 108 6.89 12.25 -10.22
CA TYR A 108 6.48 13.42 -10.98
C TYR A 108 7.39 14.61 -10.63
N ARG A 109 7.95 15.24 -11.66
CA ARG A 109 8.79 16.44 -11.55
C ARG A 109 7.98 17.73 -11.70
N GLN A 110 6.71 17.61 -12.07
CA GLN A 110 5.80 18.70 -12.34
C GLN A 110 5.25 19.28 -11.04
N LYS A 111 5.27 20.61 -10.90
CA LYS A 111 4.69 21.32 -9.74
C LYS A 111 3.17 21.14 -9.64
N GLU A 112 2.51 20.86 -10.75
CA GLU A 112 1.06 20.72 -10.83
C GLU A 112 0.55 19.46 -10.15
N VAL A 113 1.42 18.45 -9.91
CA VAL A 113 1.04 17.26 -9.15
C VAL A 113 1.12 17.57 -7.66
N ALA A 114 -0.02 17.46 -6.99
CA ALA A 114 -0.17 17.72 -5.56
C ALA A 114 -0.63 16.46 -4.83
N LEU A 115 -0.34 16.38 -3.53
CA LEU A 115 -1.02 15.45 -2.64
C LEU A 115 -2.40 16.02 -2.32
N GLN A 116 -3.43 15.25 -2.59
CA GLN A 116 -4.80 15.52 -2.19
C GLN A 116 -5.19 14.62 -1.01
N ILE A 117 -5.77 15.23 0.03
CA ILE A 117 -6.33 14.57 1.20
C ILE A 117 -7.81 14.95 1.28
N ILE A 118 -8.69 13.98 1.07
CA ILE A 118 -10.15 14.16 1.22
C ILE A 118 -10.55 13.65 2.59
N LEU A 119 -11.22 14.48 3.40
CA LEU A 119 -11.71 14.13 4.72
C LEU A 119 -13.22 13.93 4.70
N GLU A 120 -13.66 12.78 5.19
CA GLU A 120 -15.07 12.38 5.25
C GLU A 120 -15.45 12.02 6.69
N LYS A 121 -16.67 12.37 7.09
CA LYS A 121 -17.29 11.99 8.36
C LYS A 121 -18.37 10.96 8.10
N TYR A 122 -18.29 9.84 8.80
CA TYR A 122 -19.24 8.73 8.74
C TYR A 122 -20.07 8.73 10.02
N SER A 123 -21.39 8.83 9.88
CA SER A 123 -22.33 8.68 10.99
C SER A 123 -22.66 7.20 11.19
N LEU A 124 -22.37 6.65 12.39
CA LEU A 124 -22.64 5.26 12.71
C LEU A 124 -24.13 4.90 12.72
N THR A 125 -25.02 5.89 12.91
CA THR A 125 -26.46 5.67 13.08
C THR A 125 -27.26 5.82 11.79
N SER A 126 -26.76 6.59 10.82
CA SER A 126 -27.50 6.93 9.59
C SER A 126 -26.86 6.39 8.32
N ASN A 127 -25.68 5.76 8.42
CA ASN A 127 -24.86 5.34 7.28
C ASN A 127 -24.56 6.47 6.28
N ASN A 128 -24.75 7.72 6.70
CA ASN A 128 -24.50 8.90 5.90
C ASN A 128 -23.01 9.23 5.91
N VAL A 129 -22.49 9.53 4.72
CA VAL A 129 -21.13 10.02 4.50
C VAL A 129 -21.23 11.51 4.19
N ILE A 130 -20.57 12.32 5.02
CA ILE A 130 -20.51 13.77 4.86
C ILE A 130 -19.09 14.15 4.49
N LEU A 131 -18.92 14.81 3.33
CA LEU A 131 -17.66 15.41 2.96
C LEU A 131 -17.37 16.59 3.91
N ILE A 132 -16.24 16.51 4.62
CA ILE A 132 -15.79 17.58 5.51
C ILE A 132 -15.02 18.63 4.71
N GLY A 133 -14.18 18.19 3.78
CA GLY A 133 -13.43 19.05 2.88
C GLY A 133 -12.23 18.33 2.25
N ASN A 134 -11.44 19.08 1.48
CA ASN A 134 -10.23 18.61 0.82
C ASN A 134 -9.04 19.52 1.16
N VAL A 135 -7.87 18.90 1.34
CA VAL A 135 -6.57 19.60 1.47
C VAL A 135 -5.72 19.23 0.29
N GLU A 136 -5.12 20.21 -0.37
CA GLU A 136 -4.14 20.00 -1.42
C GLU A 136 -2.79 20.56 -0.98
N LEU A 137 -1.76 19.71 -1.00
CA LEU A 137 -0.39 20.07 -0.66
C LEU A 137 0.50 19.91 -1.88
N GLU A 138 1.23 20.96 -2.22
CA GLU A 138 2.23 20.90 -3.28
C GLU A 138 3.39 20.00 -2.85
N LEU A 139 3.79 19.12 -3.76
CA LEU A 139 4.89 18.19 -3.54
C LEU A 139 6.24 18.82 -3.84
N LEU A 140 6.33 19.49 -4.99
CA LEU A 140 7.56 20.08 -5.52
C LEU A 140 7.35 21.56 -5.86
N GLY A 141 8.41 22.35 -5.67
CA GLY A 141 8.46 23.73 -6.11
C GLY A 141 8.89 23.86 -7.56
N GLU A 142 8.95 25.10 -8.06
CA GLU A 142 9.27 25.37 -9.47
C GLU A 142 10.66 24.88 -9.90
N LYS A 143 11.61 24.75 -8.97
CA LYS A 143 12.96 24.24 -9.23
C LYS A 143 13.10 22.75 -8.94
N GLY A 144 11.99 22.04 -8.74
CA GLY A 144 11.98 20.60 -8.40
C GLY A 144 12.42 20.30 -6.98
N GLN A 145 12.55 21.31 -6.12
CA GLN A 145 12.83 21.12 -4.70
C GLN A 145 11.59 20.60 -3.97
N ASP A 146 11.80 19.68 -3.05
CA ASP A 146 10.76 19.09 -2.21
C ASP A 146 10.15 20.12 -1.22
N LEU A 147 8.83 20.27 -1.26
CA LEU A 147 8.05 21.20 -0.42
C LEU A 147 7.38 20.51 0.78
N LEU A 148 7.38 19.18 0.83
CA LEU A 148 6.96 18.39 1.98
C LEU A 148 8.14 18.25 2.98
N GLY A 149 8.69 19.39 3.40
CA GLY A 149 9.69 19.46 4.46
C GLY A 149 9.15 18.96 5.81
N ASN A 150 10.03 18.61 6.74
CA ASN A 150 9.63 18.03 8.03
C ASN A 150 8.92 19.06 8.92
N ARG A 151 7.59 19.14 8.85
CA ARG A 151 6.78 20.11 9.60
C ARG A 151 5.41 19.58 10.00
N SER A 152 4.78 20.27 10.95
CA SER A 152 3.39 20.05 11.33
C SER A 152 2.45 20.84 10.42
N PHE A 153 1.33 20.22 10.05
CA PHE A 153 0.23 20.82 9.32
C PHE A 153 -1.02 20.82 10.19
N SER A 154 -1.78 21.90 10.12
CA SER A 154 -3.06 22.07 10.79
C SER A 154 -3.98 22.82 9.83
N HIS A 155 -5.02 22.14 9.35
CA HIS A 155 -5.98 22.70 8.41
C HIS A 155 -7.37 22.72 9.05
N LEU A 156 -7.95 23.91 9.19
CA LEU A 156 -9.30 24.11 9.72
C LEU A 156 -10.29 24.19 8.55
N PHE A 157 -11.29 23.33 8.55
CA PHE A 157 -12.40 23.35 7.60
C PHE A 157 -13.51 24.26 8.11
N GLU A 158 -14.38 24.70 7.18
CA GLU A 158 -15.48 25.64 7.48
C GLU A 158 -16.47 25.11 8.52
N ASN A 159 -16.62 23.79 8.62
CA ASN A 159 -17.48 23.11 9.58
C ASN A 159 -16.84 22.93 10.98
N GLY A 160 -15.75 23.64 11.28
CA GLY A 160 -15.11 23.62 12.59
C GLY A 160 -14.27 22.36 12.88
N VAL A 161 -14.14 21.47 11.89
CA VAL A 161 -13.26 20.29 11.97
C VAL A 161 -11.85 20.70 11.59
N ARG A 162 -10.85 20.28 12.36
CA ARG A 162 -9.43 20.55 12.10
C ARG A 162 -8.68 19.25 11.83
N LEU A 163 -8.05 19.12 10.66
CA LEU A 163 -7.14 18.03 10.35
C LEU A 163 -5.70 18.43 10.72
N GLU A 164 -5.06 17.62 11.54
CA GLU A 164 -3.68 17.82 11.98
C GLU A 164 -2.83 16.59 11.62
N PHE A 165 -1.64 16.81 11.08
CA PHE A 165 -0.65 15.76 10.80
C PHE A 165 0.75 16.34 10.75
N LYS A 166 1.76 15.49 10.79
CA LYS A 166 3.16 15.85 10.56
C LYS A 166 3.65 15.23 9.27
N THR A 167 4.70 15.81 8.71
CA THR A 167 5.45 15.21 7.61
C THR A 167 6.88 14.94 8.05
N GLY A 168 7.46 13.88 7.52
CA GLY A 168 8.81 13.44 7.86
C GLY A 168 9.50 12.75 6.69
N ASN A 169 10.83 12.72 6.73
CA ASN A 169 11.62 11.86 5.86
C ASN A 169 11.45 10.40 6.27
N VAL A 170 11.61 9.50 5.29
CA VAL A 170 11.76 8.06 5.57
C VAL A 170 13.01 7.84 6.43
N PRO A 171 12.96 7.01 7.48
CA PRO A 171 14.13 6.68 8.29
C PRO A 171 15.27 6.09 7.44
N THR A 172 16.52 6.49 7.72
CA THR A 172 17.70 6.09 6.93
C THR A 172 17.81 4.57 6.71
N GLY A 173 17.45 3.78 7.73
CA GLY A 173 17.50 2.31 7.67
C GLY A 173 16.44 1.66 6.78
N GLU A 174 15.44 2.40 6.31
CA GLU A 174 14.38 1.90 5.42
C GLU A 174 14.49 2.50 4.00
N VAL A 175 15.44 3.40 3.75
CA VAL A 175 15.61 4.10 2.45
C VAL A 175 15.75 3.10 1.31
N LEU A 176 16.65 2.12 1.40
CA LEU A 176 16.85 1.11 0.36
C LEU A 176 15.58 0.32 0.05
N LYS A 177 14.79 -0.02 1.08
CA LYS A 177 13.53 -0.73 0.89
C LYS A 177 12.53 0.17 0.20
N THR A 178 12.40 1.43 0.63
CA THR A 178 11.52 2.39 -0.04
C THR A 178 11.95 2.65 -1.47
N ASP A 179 13.25 2.72 -1.77
CA ASP A 179 13.76 2.94 -3.13
C ASP A 179 13.40 1.82 -4.08
N SER A 180 13.29 0.57 -3.59
CA SER A 180 12.80 -0.56 -4.38
C SER A 180 11.29 -0.51 -4.70
N LEU A 181 10.52 0.34 -4.01
CA LEU A 181 9.07 0.45 -4.20
C LEU A 181 8.71 1.27 -5.45
N PRO A 182 7.49 1.06 -6.00
CA PRO A 182 6.99 1.82 -7.13
C PRO A 182 7.19 3.33 -6.99
N ASP A 183 7.40 3.95 -8.15
CA ASP A 183 7.63 5.39 -8.27
C ASP A 183 6.47 6.24 -7.73
N VAL A 184 5.23 5.79 -7.95
CA VAL A 184 4.01 6.43 -7.47
C VAL A 184 3.26 5.44 -6.60
N LEU A 185 3.29 5.68 -5.29
CA LEU A 185 2.68 4.81 -4.29
C LEU A 185 2.26 5.61 -3.07
N ILE A 186 1.06 5.35 -2.59
CA ILE A 186 0.63 5.76 -1.26
C ILE A 186 0.21 4.52 -0.48
N CYS A 187 0.80 4.28 0.69
CA CYS A 187 0.50 3.10 1.49
C CYS A 187 0.79 3.30 2.97
N ASP A 188 0.36 2.35 3.80
CA ASP A 188 0.79 2.27 5.20
C ASP A 188 2.31 2.01 5.28
N GLU A 189 3.02 2.71 6.18
CA GLU A 189 4.46 2.51 6.40
C GLU A 189 4.79 1.06 6.78
N ARG A 190 3.90 0.37 7.51
CA ARG A 190 4.09 -1.02 7.95
C ARG A 190 4.23 -2.00 6.79
N TRP A 191 3.73 -1.64 5.59
CA TRP A 191 3.77 -2.52 4.44
C TRP A 191 5.08 -2.43 3.65
N ILE A 192 5.93 -1.43 3.92
CA ILE A 192 7.17 -1.17 3.18
C ILE A 192 8.02 -2.44 3.05
N GLY A 193 8.28 -3.13 4.17
CA GLY A 193 9.14 -4.32 4.16
C GLY A 193 8.58 -5.44 3.29
N MET A 194 7.28 -5.69 3.39
CA MET A 194 6.61 -6.73 2.62
C MET A 194 6.52 -6.37 1.12
N LEU A 195 6.19 -5.12 0.80
CA LEU A 195 6.16 -4.61 -0.57
C LEU A 195 7.56 -4.64 -1.22
N ALA A 196 8.62 -4.36 -0.46
CA ALA A 196 9.99 -4.44 -0.95
C ALA A 196 10.38 -5.89 -1.31
N ILE A 197 10.02 -6.87 -0.47
CA ILE A 197 10.26 -8.30 -0.78
C ILE A 197 9.43 -8.73 -1.99
N TYR A 198 8.16 -8.30 -2.05
CA TYR A 198 7.31 -8.54 -3.20
C TYR A 198 7.93 -7.97 -4.50
N ARG A 199 8.47 -6.75 -4.44
CA ARG A 199 9.18 -6.15 -5.59
C ARG A 199 10.46 -6.90 -5.94
N GLN A 200 11.23 -7.36 -4.96
CA GLN A 200 12.39 -8.22 -5.23
C GLN A 200 12.00 -9.51 -5.97
N LEU A 201 10.93 -10.19 -5.52
CA LEU A 201 10.38 -11.38 -6.16
C LEU A 201 9.99 -11.14 -7.64
N LEU A 202 9.45 -9.95 -7.91
CA LEU A 202 9.09 -9.52 -9.25
C LEU A 202 10.31 -9.28 -10.13
N CYS A 203 11.32 -8.59 -9.62
CA CYS A 203 12.59 -8.39 -10.32
C CYS A 203 13.29 -9.73 -10.63
N GLU A 204 13.29 -10.68 -9.69
CA GLU A 204 13.83 -12.03 -9.91
C GLU A 204 13.05 -12.79 -11.00
N SER A 205 11.73 -12.65 -11.01
CA SER A 205 10.88 -13.27 -12.04
C SER A 205 11.11 -12.63 -13.41
N LEU A 206 11.26 -11.30 -13.47
CA LEU A 206 11.59 -10.58 -14.70
C LEU A 206 13.00 -10.91 -15.20
N ALA A 207 13.99 -11.01 -14.33
CA ALA A 207 15.34 -11.40 -14.72
C ALA A 207 15.40 -12.84 -15.26
N LYS A 208 14.55 -13.73 -14.74
CA LYS A 208 14.51 -15.14 -15.14
C LYS A 208 13.69 -15.40 -16.41
N TYR A 209 12.55 -14.74 -16.54
CA TYR A 209 11.57 -15.01 -17.60
C TYR A 209 11.42 -13.88 -18.61
N GLY A 210 11.92 -12.69 -18.27
CA GLY A 210 11.93 -11.54 -19.16
C GLY A 210 12.92 -11.72 -20.30
N ASN A 211 12.53 -11.28 -21.48
CA ASN A 211 13.42 -11.19 -22.62
C ASN A 211 13.52 -9.71 -23.03
N VAL A 212 14.71 -9.14 -22.85
CA VAL A 212 15.09 -7.77 -23.21
C VAL A 212 14.73 -7.44 -24.66
N PHE A 213 14.80 -8.43 -25.54
CA PHE A 213 14.61 -8.29 -26.98
C PHE A 213 13.30 -8.90 -27.49
N ALA A 214 12.36 -9.24 -26.59
CA ALA A 214 11.09 -9.78 -27.05
C ALA A 214 10.20 -8.67 -27.61
N ASP A 215 9.73 -8.88 -28.85
CA ASP A 215 8.68 -8.06 -29.49
C ASP A 215 7.30 -8.24 -28.82
N ARG A 216 7.23 -8.97 -27.70
CA ARG A 216 6.01 -9.31 -26.98
C ARG A 216 6.20 -9.11 -25.48
N PRO A 217 5.15 -8.66 -24.76
CA PRO A 217 5.20 -8.56 -23.31
C PRO A 217 5.52 -9.90 -22.66
N SER A 218 6.34 -9.88 -21.60
CA SER A 218 6.59 -11.07 -20.79
C SER A 218 5.40 -11.34 -19.88
N ILE A 219 4.65 -12.40 -20.17
CA ILE A 219 3.50 -12.84 -19.37
C ILE A 219 3.97 -13.88 -18.35
N LEU A 220 3.72 -13.62 -17.07
CA LEU A 220 3.93 -14.58 -15.99
C LEU A 220 2.58 -15.07 -15.46
N VAL A 221 2.45 -16.38 -15.25
CA VAL A 221 1.35 -16.96 -14.50
C VAL A 221 1.86 -17.27 -13.09
N ASP A 222 1.49 -16.44 -12.12
CA ASP A 222 1.84 -16.66 -10.71
C ASP A 222 0.72 -16.10 -9.81
N PRO A 223 -0.04 -16.96 -9.11
CA PRO A 223 -1.18 -16.53 -8.31
C PRO A 223 -0.78 -15.67 -7.10
N ILE A 224 0.44 -15.87 -6.58
CA ILE A 224 0.97 -15.04 -5.49
C ILE A 224 1.20 -13.65 -6.03
N ILE A 225 1.94 -13.55 -7.14
CA ILE A 225 2.32 -12.26 -7.66
C ILE A 225 1.09 -11.47 -8.13
N ALA A 226 0.11 -12.16 -8.74
CA ALA A 226 -1.07 -11.54 -9.35
C ALA A 226 -2.03 -10.96 -8.33
N ASN A 227 -2.15 -11.60 -7.16
CA ASN A 227 -3.15 -11.24 -6.16
C ASN A 227 -2.59 -10.49 -4.96
N PHE A 228 -1.27 -10.46 -4.78
CA PHE A 228 -0.68 -9.89 -3.58
C PHE A 228 -1.09 -8.42 -3.36
N THR A 229 -0.98 -7.57 -4.39
CA THR A 229 -1.39 -6.16 -4.31
C THR A 229 -2.90 -6.01 -4.14
N LEU A 230 -3.69 -6.87 -4.78
CA LEU A 230 -5.15 -6.88 -4.60
C LEU A 230 -5.55 -7.20 -3.17
N ILE A 231 -4.84 -8.10 -2.48
CA ILE A 231 -5.05 -8.38 -1.06
C ILE A 231 -4.72 -7.13 -0.24
N LEU A 232 -3.59 -6.47 -0.53
CA LEU A 232 -3.23 -5.22 0.14
C LEU A 232 -4.21 -4.08 -0.09
N ASP A 233 -4.95 -4.07 -1.21
CA ASP A 233 -5.93 -3.02 -1.48
C ASP A 233 -7.30 -3.36 -0.92
N LYS A 234 -7.75 -4.61 -1.09
CA LYS A 234 -9.15 -5.03 -0.89
C LYS A 234 -9.39 -5.84 0.38
N ASP A 235 -8.37 -6.48 0.97
CA ASP A 235 -8.51 -7.37 2.12
C ASP A 235 -7.47 -7.06 3.20
N GLN A 236 -7.62 -5.87 3.79
CA GLN A 236 -6.72 -5.34 4.81
C GLN A 236 -6.53 -6.25 6.02
N PRO A 237 -7.58 -6.85 6.60
CA PRO A 237 -7.41 -7.78 7.71
C PRO A 237 -6.52 -8.97 7.34
N PHE A 238 -6.64 -9.46 6.09
CA PHE A 238 -5.78 -10.54 5.63
C PHE A 238 -4.35 -10.08 5.37
N ALA A 239 -4.14 -8.88 4.81
CA ALA A 239 -2.82 -8.27 4.69
C ALA A 239 -2.09 -8.19 6.04
N GLU A 240 -2.79 -7.84 7.13
CA GLU A 240 -2.22 -7.81 8.48
C GLU A 240 -1.84 -9.22 8.99
N LEU A 241 -2.62 -10.25 8.66
CA LEU A 241 -2.26 -11.64 8.98
C LEU A 241 -0.99 -12.07 8.22
N ILE A 242 -0.90 -11.72 6.94
CA ILE A 242 0.30 -12.01 6.12
C ILE A 242 1.52 -11.30 6.71
N LEU A 243 1.40 -10.03 7.09
CA LEU A 243 2.50 -9.28 7.71
C LEU A 243 3.00 -9.98 8.99
N LYS A 244 2.09 -10.43 9.86
CA LYS A 244 2.43 -11.18 11.08
C LYS A 244 3.07 -12.52 10.79
N LEU A 245 2.60 -13.24 9.76
CA LEU A 245 3.23 -14.49 9.31
C LEU A 245 4.66 -14.22 8.81
N LEU A 246 4.86 -13.20 7.98
CA LEU A 246 6.19 -12.84 7.50
C LEU A 246 7.15 -12.46 8.64
N GLN A 247 6.66 -11.83 9.70
CA GLN A 247 7.43 -11.60 10.92
C GLN A 247 7.76 -12.92 11.64
N LYS A 248 6.76 -13.79 11.85
CA LYS A 248 6.91 -15.09 12.52
C LYS A 248 7.92 -16.00 11.81
N TYR A 249 7.87 -16.06 10.49
CA TYR A 249 8.81 -16.84 9.66
C TYR A 249 10.10 -16.07 9.33
N GLY A 250 10.29 -14.87 9.90
CA GLY A 250 11.51 -14.09 9.78
C GLY A 250 11.82 -13.62 8.36
N ALA A 251 10.83 -13.50 7.48
CA ALA A 251 11.02 -12.97 6.12
C ALA A 251 11.40 -11.48 6.13
N LEU A 252 10.98 -10.74 7.18
CA LEU A 252 11.31 -9.32 7.39
C LEU A 252 12.58 -9.09 8.21
N ASN A 253 13.35 -10.14 8.54
CA ASN A 253 14.59 -9.97 9.30
C ASN A 253 15.60 -9.15 8.49
N LYS A 254 16.30 -8.22 9.14
CA LYS A 254 17.32 -7.35 8.50
C LYS A 254 18.64 -8.09 8.25
N GLU A 255 18.87 -9.20 8.94
CA GLU A 255 20.13 -9.96 8.88
C GLU A 255 20.17 -11.01 7.75
N ILE A 256 19.04 -11.25 7.08
CA ILE A 256 18.97 -12.23 5.98
C ILE A 256 19.13 -11.56 4.62
N THR A 257 19.59 -12.33 3.64
CA THR A 257 19.73 -11.84 2.27
C THR A 257 18.37 -11.59 1.62
N PRO A 258 18.27 -10.70 0.61
CA PRO A 258 17.04 -10.49 -0.14
C PRO A 258 16.45 -11.79 -0.72
N GLN A 259 17.30 -12.70 -1.20
CA GLN A 259 16.88 -13.99 -1.75
C GLN A 259 16.26 -14.89 -0.67
N GLU A 260 16.83 -14.91 0.54
CA GLU A 260 16.26 -15.67 1.66
C GLU A 260 14.94 -15.05 2.14
N SER A 261 14.83 -13.72 2.15
CA SER A 261 13.56 -13.02 2.38
C SER A 261 12.48 -13.43 1.38
N VAL A 262 12.81 -13.47 0.08
CA VAL A 262 11.89 -13.92 -0.98
C VAL A 262 11.50 -15.38 -0.80
N ARG A 263 12.44 -16.25 -0.44
CA ARG A 263 12.15 -17.68 -0.19
C ARG A 263 11.14 -17.86 0.94
N ARG A 264 11.34 -17.17 2.07
CA ARG A 264 10.43 -17.20 3.22
C ARG A 264 9.08 -16.57 2.91
N PHE A 265 9.08 -15.49 2.12
CA PHE A 265 7.85 -14.88 1.62
C PHE A 265 7.04 -15.84 0.75
N ARG A 266 7.67 -16.51 -0.22
CA ARG A 266 7.02 -17.55 -1.04
C ARG A 266 6.47 -18.68 -0.17
N HIS A 267 7.19 -19.12 0.85
CA HIS A 267 6.69 -20.12 1.79
C HIS A 267 5.39 -19.64 2.48
N VAL A 268 5.39 -18.43 3.06
CA VAL A 268 4.19 -17.85 3.69
C VAL A 268 3.03 -17.75 2.70
N CYS A 269 3.28 -17.24 1.49
CA CYS A 269 2.26 -17.10 0.48
C CYS A 269 1.69 -18.46 0.02
N ASN A 270 2.53 -19.47 -0.19
CA ASN A 270 2.07 -20.81 -0.57
C ASN A 270 1.29 -21.50 0.54
N GLN A 271 1.76 -21.42 1.79
CA GLN A 271 1.12 -22.11 2.92
C GLN A 271 -0.17 -21.43 3.37
N PHE A 272 -0.22 -20.09 3.36
CA PHE A 272 -1.31 -19.34 4.00
C PHE A 272 -2.15 -18.52 3.03
N MET A 273 -1.52 -17.92 2.01
CA MET A 273 -2.22 -17.02 1.08
C MET A 273 -2.96 -17.76 -0.03
N LEU A 274 -2.29 -18.70 -0.68
CA LEU A 274 -2.84 -19.47 -1.78
C LEU A 274 -4.14 -20.22 -1.41
N PRO A 275 -4.25 -20.86 -0.22
CA PRO A 275 -5.50 -21.48 0.19
C PRO A 275 -6.65 -20.47 0.33
N SER A 276 -6.41 -19.28 0.89
CA SER A 276 -7.44 -18.22 0.97
C SER A 276 -7.95 -17.81 -0.41
N LEU A 277 -7.08 -17.79 -1.41
CA LEU A 277 -7.45 -17.45 -2.78
C LEU A 277 -8.26 -18.57 -3.44
N ALA A 278 -7.91 -19.83 -3.17
CA ALA A 278 -8.53 -21.01 -3.75
C ALA A 278 -9.92 -21.32 -3.17
N LEU A 279 -10.14 -21.12 -1.87
CA LEU A 279 -11.40 -21.48 -1.20
C LEU A 279 -12.57 -20.58 -1.62
N ILE A 280 -13.77 -21.13 -1.72
CA ILE A 280 -15.00 -20.34 -1.90
C ILE A 280 -15.21 -19.43 -0.69
N ASN A 281 -15.08 -19.97 0.52
CA ASN A 281 -15.12 -19.23 1.77
C ASN A 281 -13.79 -19.36 2.52
N SER A 282 -13.01 -18.28 2.58
CA SER A 282 -11.71 -18.26 3.24
C SER A 282 -11.77 -17.87 4.72
N GLU A 283 -12.92 -17.48 5.27
CA GLU A 283 -12.98 -16.88 6.61
C GLU A 283 -12.59 -17.87 7.72
N GLY A 284 -13.02 -19.14 7.60
CA GLY A 284 -12.61 -20.20 8.53
C GLY A 284 -11.10 -20.43 8.52
N TRP A 285 -10.47 -20.33 7.35
CA TRP A 285 -9.02 -20.44 7.20
C TRP A 285 -8.28 -19.25 7.81
N LYS A 286 -8.74 -18.02 7.55
CA LYS A 286 -8.17 -16.80 8.14
C LYS A 286 -8.26 -16.82 9.67
N GLU A 287 -9.37 -17.29 10.24
CA GLU A 287 -9.51 -17.42 11.69
C GLU A 287 -8.57 -18.50 12.24
N LYS A 288 -8.36 -19.61 11.53
CA LYS A 288 -7.37 -20.64 11.93
C LYS A 288 -5.94 -20.07 11.94
N ILE A 289 -5.57 -19.29 10.93
CA ILE A 289 -4.28 -18.57 10.88
C ILE A 289 -4.15 -17.64 12.09
N LYS A 290 -5.20 -16.88 12.38
CA LYS A 290 -5.20 -15.94 13.51
C LYS A 290 -5.03 -16.65 14.86
N LYS A 291 -5.73 -17.76 15.08
CA LYS A 291 -5.55 -18.62 16.27
C LYS A 291 -4.12 -19.16 16.38
N TYR A 292 -3.52 -19.59 15.27
CA TYR A 292 -2.13 -20.03 15.23
C TYR A 292 -1.13 -18.90 15.55
N LEU A 293 -1.36 -17.69 15.02
CA LEU A 293 -0.54 -16.52 15.33
C LEU A 293 -0.67 -16.10 16.80
N ASN A 294 -1.85 -16.28 17.41
CA ASN A 294 -2.10 -16.02 18.82
C ASN A 294 -1.57 -17.12 19.76
N GLY A 295 -1.10 -18.26 19.24
CA GLY A 295 -0.63 -19.39 20.03
C GLY A 295 -1.74 -20.28 20.61
N GLU A 296 -3.00 -20.06 20.20
CA GLU A 296 -4.14 -20.91 20.58
C GLU A 296 -4.07 -22.30 19.93
N ILE A 297 -3.37 -22.40 18.80
CA ILE A 297 -3.06 -23.66 18.10
C ILE A 297 -1.54 -23.77 18.04
N LYS A 298 -1.00 -24.88 18.54
CA LYS A 298 0.45 -25.16 18.52
C LYS A 298 0.93 -25.66 17.15
N GLU A 299 0.11 -26.45 16.48
CA GLU A 299 0.42 -27.01 15.16
C GLU A 299 0.25 -25.97 14.06
N GLU A 300 1.18 -25.98 13.12
CA GLU A 300 1.09 -25.14 11.92
C GLU A 300 -0.16 -25.52 11.11
N PRO A 301 -0.99 -24.54 10.70
CA PRO A 301 -2.12 -24.80 9.83
C PRO A 301 -1.66 -25.44 8.51
N ASN A 302 -1.98 -26.73 8.33
CA ASN A 302 -1.73 -27.43 7.07
C ASN A 302 -2.90 -27.21 6.09
N PRO A 303 -2.67 -26.62 4.91
CA PRO A 303 -3.71 -26.33 3.93
C PRO A 303 -4.17 -27.57 3.13
N ILE A 304 -3.39 -28.65 3.07
CA ILE A 304 -3.70 -29.82 2.23
C ILE A 304 -5.04 -30.45 2.61
N ASN A 305 -5.22 -30.74 3.89
CA ASN A 305 -6.46 -31.33 4.39
C ASN A 305 -7.65 -30.42 4.11
N LEU A 306 -7.47 -29.12 4.33
CA LEU A 306 -8.52 -28.12 4.11
C LEU A 306 -8.93 -28.06 2.63
N LEU A 307 -7.96 -27.97 1.72
CA LEU A 307 -8.22 -27.92 0.28
C LEU A 307 -8.85 -29.22 -0.25
N SER A 308 -8.67 -30.34 0.46
CA SER A 308 -9.31 -31.61 0.12
C SER A 308 -10.75 -31.74 0.62
N THR A 309 -11.15 -30.99 1.65
CA THR A 309 -12.48 -31.12 2.28
C THR A 309 -13.39 -29.94 2.03
N GLU A 310 -12.84 -28.75 1.78
CA GLU A 310 -13.60 -27.52 1.60
C GLU A 310 -13.82 -27.19 0.11
N PRO A 311 -14.98 -26.60 -0.23
CA PRO A 311 -15.26 -26.25 -1.62
C PRO A 311 -14.33 -25.14 -2.12
N CYS A 312 -13.71 -25.39 -3.28
CA CYS A 312 -12.79 -24.46 -3.93
C CYS A 312 -13.45 -23.76 -5.13
N LYS A 313 -12.99 -22.54 -5.43
CA LYS A 313 -13.40 -21.77 -6.59
C LYS A 313 -12.83 -22.43 -7.85
N MET A 314 -13.62 -22.42 -8.92
CA MET A 314 -13.05 -22.58 -10.26
C MET A 314 -12.21 -21.35 -10.58
N THR A 315 -10.91 -21.54 -10.78
CA THR A 315 -9.98 -20.46 -11.14
C THR A 315 -9.61 -20.60 -12.60
N LYS A 316 -9.64 -19.49 -13.34
CA LYS A 316 -9.09 -19.47 -14.70
C LYS A 316 -7.63 -19.09 -14.61
N ILE A 317 -6.77 -19.77 -15.37
CA ILE A 317 -5.34 -19.46 -15.43
C ILE A 317 -5.11 -17.99 -15.84
N SER A 318 -6.00 -17.45 -16.69
CA SER A 318 -6.02 -16.04 -17.09
C SER A 318 -6.10 -15.07 -15.92
N ASP A 319 -6.74 -15.46 -14.82
CA ASP A 319 -6.93 -14.59 -13.64
C ASP A 319 -5.61 -14.41 -12.85
N PHE A 320 -4.59 -15.21 -13.18
CA PHE A 320 -3.26 -15.17 -12.57
C PHE A 320 -2.17 -14.73 -13.55
N GLN A 321 -2.55 -14.23 -14.73
CA GLN A 321 -1.62 -13.69 -15.71
C GLN A 321 -1.24 -12.26 -15.35
N ILE A 322 0.06 -11.97 -15.41
CA ILE A 322 0.64 -10.68 -15.09
C ILE A 322 1.54 -10.27 -16.22
N LEU A 323 1.38 -9.01 -16.63
CA LEU A 323 2.32 -8.35 -17.51
C LEU A 323 3.52 -7.88 -16.68
N LEU A 324 4.66 -8.56 -16.79
CA LEU A 324 5.87 -8.16 -16.06
C LEU A 324 6.50 -6.89 -16.63
N CYS A 325 6.37 -6.68 -17.94
CA CYS A 325 6.85 -5.50 -18.66
C CYS A 325 5.82 -5.10 -19.71
N GLY A 326 5.38 -3.84 -19.68
CA GLY A 326 4.50 -3.26 -20.71
C GLY A 326 5.24 -2.98 -22.01
N ILE A 327 4.50 -2.76 -23.10
CA ILE A 327 5.05 -2.41 -24.43
C ILE A 327 5.92 -1.14 -24.36
N HIS A 328 5.67 -0.25 -23.39
CA HIS A 328 6.41 1.00 -23.15
C HIS A 328 7.61 0.87 -22.18
N SER A 329 8.00 -0.35 -21.79
CA SER A 329 9.21 -0.58 -20.98
C SER A 329 10.50 -0.62 -21.81
N LEU A 330 10.34 -0.53 -23.13
CA LEU A 330 11.38 -0.32 -24.13
C LEU A 330 11.07 1.01 -24.82
N ASP A 331 11.58 2.10 -24.26
CA ASP A 331 11.95 3.30 -25.01
C ASP A 331 13.16 3.94 -24.33
#